data_AF-A0A6G1RXT5-F1
#
_entry.id   AF-A0A6G1RXT5-F1
#
_cell.length_a   1.000
_cell.length_b   1.000
_cell.length_c   1.000
_cell.angle_alpha   90.00
_cell.angle_beta   90.00
_cell.angle_gamma   90.00
#
_symmetry.space_group_name_H-M   'P 1'
#
loop_
_entity.id
_entity.type
_entity.pdbx_description
1 polymer ?
#
loop_
_entity_poly.entity_id
_entity_poly.type
_entity_poly.pdbx_seq_one_letter_code
_entity_poly.pdbx_strand_id
1 'polypeptide(L)'
;VTAWRRICPLFEGNCMELQKANSTFNVTSENATSPVIEFWERRVLKISDGIQHLGSLRWELALCLLLAWIICYFCIWKGVKSTGKVVYFTATFPYLMLVVLLIRGVSLPGAAQGILFYLYPDLSRLGDPQVWMDAGTQIFFSYAICLGCLTALGSYNKYHNNCYRDCVALCFLNSGTSFVAGFAIFSILGFMAGEQGEI
;
A
#
# COMPACT_ATOMS: atom_id res chain seq x y z
N VAL A 1 -1.33 -14.73 -12.15
CA VAL A 1 -1.75 -13.32 -11.96
C VAL A 1 -3.29 -13.16 -11.90
N THR A 2 -4.08 -14.21 -11.73
CA THR A 2 -5.56 -14.13 -11.70
C THR A 2 -6.17 -15.14 -10.72
N ALA A 3 -5.58 -15.32 -9.54
CA ALA A 3 -6.13 -16.25 -8.56
C ALA A 3 -7.53 -15.78 -8.12
N TRP A 4 -7.66 -14.52 -7.72
CA TRP A 4 -8.93 -13.91 -7.29
C TRP A 4 -10.03 -13.88 -8.37
N ARG A 5 -9.70 -13.70 -9.65
CA ARG A 5 -10.71 -13.76 -10.74
C ARG A 5 -11.35 -15.14 -10.90
N ARG A 6 -10.67 -16.21 -10.47
CA ARG A 6 -11.20 -17.59 -10.57
C ARG A 6 -11.86 -18.09 -9.28
N ILE A 7 -12.04 -17.21 -8.29
CA ILE A 7 -12.46 -17.61 -6.93
C ILE A 7 -13.96 -17.49 -6.70
N CYS A 8 -14.69 -16.68 -7.46
CA CYS A 8 -16.16 -16.63 -7.35
C CYS A 8 -16.88 -17.99 -7.45
N PRO A 9 -16.48 -18.95 -8.31
CA PRO A 9 -17.16 -20.24 -8.36
C PRO A 9 -16.73 -21.22 -7.23
N LEU A 10 -15.77 -20.86 -6.36
CA LEU A 10 -15.26 -21.75 -5.31
C LEU A 10 -15.84 -21.48 -3.91
N PHE A 11 -16.58 -20.38 -3.72
CA PHE A 11 -17.23 -20.01 -2.46
C PHE A 11 -18.73 -19.78 -2.73
N GLU A 12 -19.60 -20.48 -2.01
CA GLU A 12 -21.06 -20.37 -2.18
C GLU A 12 -21.57 -18.96 -1.82
N GLY A 13 -22.38 -18.37 -2.71
CA GLY A 13 -23.45 -17.44 -2.34
C GLY A 13 -23.44 -16.05 -2.98
N ASN A 14 -22.37 -15.26 -2.82
CA ASN A 14 -22.48 -13.79 -2.98
C ASN A 14 -21.38 -13.12 -3.83
N CYS A 15 -20.51 -13.89 -4.48
CA CYS A 15 -19.39 -13.33 -5.25
C CYS A 15 -19.82 -12.94 -6.67
N MET A 16 -19.76 -11.65 -7.00
CA MET A 16 -20.07 -11.14 -8.35
C MET A 16 -18.80 -10.58 -9.01
N GLU A 17 -18.45 -11.06 -10.21
CA GLU A 17 -17.43 -10.40 -11.03
C GLU A 17 -17.98 -9.06 -11.54
N LEU A 18 -17.15 -8.02 -11.46
CA LEU A 18 -17.38 -6.74 -12.16
C LEU A 18 -17.34 -6.98 -13.67
N GLN A 19 -18.47 -7.34 -14.24
CA GLN A 19 -18.65 -7.52 -15.67
C GLN A 19 -19.42 -6.33 -16.23
N LYS A 20 -18.84 -5.67 -17.24
CA LYS A 20 -19.48 -4.60 -18.01
C LYS A 20 -20.66 -5.19 -18.78
N ALA A 21 -21.82 -5.25 -18.14
CA ALA A 21 -23.02 -5.85 -18.70
C ALA A 21 -23.80 -4.79 -19.48
N ASN A 22 -23.90 -4.96 -20.81
CA ASN A 22 -24.91 -4.33 -21.66
C ASN A 22 -26.33 -4.94 -21.41
N SER A 23 -26.60 -5.40 -20.19
CA SER A 23 -27.82 -6.12 -19.84
C SER A 23 -28.50 -5.41 -18.68
N THR A 24 -29.69 -4.89 -18.97
CA THR A 24 -30.66 -4.37 -18.00
C THR A 24 -31.08 -5.46 -17.01
N PHE A 25 -30.29 -5.68 -15.97
CA PHE A 25 -30.72 -6.41 -14.78
C PHE A 25 -30.45 -5.53 -13.55
N ASN A 26 -31.52 -4.88 -13.08
CA ASN A 26 -31.56 -4.21 -11.77
C ASN A 26 -31.55 -5.30 -10.67
N VAL A 27 -30.37 -5.85 -10.39
CA VAL A 27 -30.13 -6.63 -9.17
C VAL A 27 -28.92 -6.01 -8.48
N THR A 28 -29.15 -4.85 -7.85
CA THR A 28 -28.34 -4.46 -6.69
C THR A 28 -28.66 -5.43 -5.57
N SER A 29 -27.98 -6.58 -5.56
CA SER A 29 -27.93 -7.44 -4.39
C SER A 29 -27.18 -6.67 -3.31
N GLU A 30 -27.89 -6.22 -2.26
CA GLU A 30 -27.30 -5.52 -1.10
C GLU A 30 -26.20 -6.34 -0.40
N ASN A 31 -26.06 -7.63 -0.73
CA ASN A 31 -25.10 -8.55 -0.12
C ASN A 31 -24.00 -9.04 -1.09
N ALA A 32 -23.84 -8.43 -2.28
CA ALA A 32 -22.81 -8.84 -3.22
C ALA A 32 -21.41 -8.41 -2.76
N THR A 33 -20.47 -9.36 -2.64
CA THR A 33 -19.07 -9.09 -2.30
C THR A 33 -18.16 -9.22 -3.52
N SER A 34 -17.14 -8.36 -3.60
CA SER A 34 -16.15 -8.44 -4.67
C SER A 34 -15.28 -9.70 -4.51
N PRO A 35 -14.96 -10.44 -5.59
CA PRO A 35 -14.04 -11.58 -5.55
C PRO A 35 -12.68 -11.29 -4.90
N VAL A 36 -12.23 -10.04 -4.93
CA VAL A 36 -10.99 -9.61 -4.25
C VAL A 36 -11.16 -9.61 -2.74
N ILE A 37 -12.30 -9.10 -2.25
CA ILE A 37 -12.62 -9.06 -0.81
C ILE A 37 -12.80 -10.49 -0.30
N GLU A 38 -13.58 -11.30 -1.00
CA GLU A 38 -13.82 -12.70 -0.63
C GLU A 38 -12.52 -13.52 -0.61
N PHE A 39 -11.65 -13.33 -1.61
CA PHE A 39 -10.33 -13.96 -1.61
C PHE A 39 -9.48 -13.54 -0.41
N TRP A 40 -9.43 -12.24 -0.12
CA TRP A 40 -8.64 -11.71 0.99
C TRP A 40 -9.15 -12.20 2.34
N GLU A 41 -10.44 -12.04 2.61
CA GLU A 41 -11.03 -12.33 3.92
C GLU A 41 -11.19 -13.84 4.18
N ARG A 42 -11.68 -14.60 3.19
CA ARG A 42 -12.01 -16.01 3.38
C ARG A 42 -10.91 -16.97 2.98
N ARG A 43 -10.10 -16.65 1.96
CA ARG A 43 -9.02 -17.55 1.50
C ARG A 43 -7.66 -17.19 2.07
N VAL A 44 -7.27 -15.92 2.12
CA VAL A 44 -5.96 -15.52 2.64
C VAL A 44 -6.02 -15.51 4.16
N LEU A 45 -6.84 -14.61 4.73
CA LEU A 45 -6.93 -14.39 6.16
C LEU A 45 -7.67 -15.51 6.91
N LYS A 46 -8.84 -15.95 6.40
CA LYS A 46 -9.83 -16.73 7.15
C LYS A 46 -10.19 -16.02 8.46
N ILE A 47 -10.80 -14.85 8.32
CA ILE A 47 -11.27 -14.04 9.45
C ILE A 47 -12.19 -14.90 10.34
N SER A 48 -11.93 -14.86 11.65
CA SER A 48 -12.75 -15.54 12.65
C SER A 48 -13.89 -14.63 13.15
N ASP A 49 -14.84 -15.23 13.87
CA ASP A 49 -16.05 -14.53 14.34
C ASP A 49 -15.77 -13.41 15.36
N GLY A 50 -14.55 -13.34 15.92
CA GLY A 50 -14.15 -12.25 16.81
C GLY A 50 -12.81 -12.50 17.52
N ILE A 51 -12.32 -11.47 18.23
CA ILE A 51 -11.02 -11.52 18.93
C ILE A 51 -10.92 -12.61 20.00
N GLN A 52 -12.05 -13.00 20.60
CA GLN A 52 -12.12 -14.07 21.59
C GLN A 52 -11.93 -15.47 20.97
N HIS A 53 -12.12 -15.57 19.65
CA HIS A 53 -11.98 -16.80 18.88
C HIS A 53 -10.87 -16.61 17.85
N LEU A 54 -9.62 -16.82 18.25
CA LEU A 54 -8.45 -16.65 17.36
C LEU A 54 -8.40 -17.62 16.17
N GLY A 55 -9.27 -18.64 16.15
CA GLY A 55 -9.35 -19.62 15.06
C GLY A 55 -8.13 -20.55 15.01
N SER A 56 -7.77 -20.99 13.81
CA SER A 56 -6.64 -21.91 13.57
C SER A 56 -5.48 -21.20 12.87
N LEU A 57 -4.24 -21.62 13.16
CA LEU A 57 -3.06 -21.07 12.51
C LEU A 57 -3.06 -21.37 11.01
N ARG A 58 -2.94 -20.32 10.20
CA ARG A 58 -2.81 -20.41 8.74
C ARG A 58 -1.39 -20.81 8.38
N TRP A 59 -1.15 -22.11 8.17
CA TRP A 59 0.19 -22.64 7.85
C TRP A 59 0.86 -21.98 6.65
N GLU A 60 0.11 -21.61 5.61
CA GLU A 60 0.63 -20.87 4.46
C GLU A 60 1.21 -19.50 4.87
N LEU A 61 0.48 -18.74 5.69
CA LEU A 61 0.94 -17.44 6.21
C LEU A 61 2.09 -17.61 7.20
N ALA A 62 2.05 -18.65 8.05
CA ALA A 62 3.13 -18.97 8.97
C ALA A 62 4.44 -19.30 8.24
N LEU A 63 4.37 -20.06 7.14
CA LEU A 63 5.53 -20.35 6.28
C LEU A 63 6.02 -19.10 5.54
N CYS A 64 5.12 -18.26 5.02
CA CYS A 64 5.49 -16.97 4.43
C CYS A 64 6.21 -16.07 5.44
N LEU A 65 5.72 -16.02 6.69
CA LEU A 65 6.34 -15.26 7.77
C LEU A 65 7.71 -15.83 8.14
N LEU A 66 7.82 -17.16 8.29
CA LEU A 66 9.10 -17.82 8.55
C LEU A 66 10.13 -17.53 7.46
N LEU A 67 9.72 -17.60 6.19
CA LEU A 67 10.57 -17.27 5.06
C LEU A 67 11.02 -15.80 5.11
N ALA A 68 10.11 -14.87 5.41
CA ALA A 68 10.46 -13.45 5.56
C ALA A 68 11.50 -13.23 6.68
N TRP A 69 11.35 -13.90 7.82
CA TRP A 69 12.33 -13.85 8.92
C TRP A 69 13.69 -14.40 8.51
N ILE A 70 13.73 -15.54 7.81
CA ILE A 70 14.97 -16.12 7.29
C ILE A 70 15.67 -15.13 6.35
N ILE A 71 14.93 -14.51 5.42
CA ILE A 71 15.48 -13.51 4.50
C ILE A 71 16.03 -12.29 5.27
N CYS A 72 15.26 -11.74 6.22
CA CYS A 72 15.68 -10.61 7.05
C CYS A 72 16.95 -10.94 7.84
N TYR A 73 17.03 -12.15 8.41
CA TYR A 73 18.23 -12.63 9.10
C TYR A 73 19.45 -12.58 8.17
N PHE A 74 19.38 -13.17 6.97
CA PHE A 74 20.50 -13.15 6.02
C PHE A 74 20.86 -11.74 5.54
N CYS A 75 19.89 -10.83 5.44
CA CYS A 75 20.15 -9.43 5.08
C CYS A 75 20.98 -8.69 6.13
N ILE A 76 20.81 -9.03 7.42
CA ILE A 76 21.41 -8.32 8.55
C ILE A 76 22.62 -9.06 9.15
N TRP A 77 22.72 -10.39 8.97
CA TRP A 77 23.70 -11.23 9.69
C TRP A 77 25.16 -10.74 9.55
N LYS A 78 25.55 -10.21 8.39
CA LYS A 78 26.90 -9.66 8.16
C LYS A 78 27.03 -8.16 8.50
N GLY A 79 26.07 -7.61 9.26
CA GLY A 79 26.00 -6.23 9.69
C GLY A 79 25.66 -5.23 8.57
N VAL A 80 25.80 -3.94 8.87
CA VAL A 80 25.36 -2.82 8.01
C VAL A 80 25.99 -2.78 6.63
N LYS A 81 27.18 -3.37 6.45
CA LYS A 81 27.83 -3.48 5.13
C LYS A 81 27.08 -4.42 4.20
N SER A 82 26.51 -5.51 4.73
CA SER A 82 25.68 -6.45 3.96
C SER A 82 24.29 -5.88 3.74
N THR A 83 23.69 -5.29 4.79
CA THR A 83 22.42 -4.59 4.68
C THR A 83 22.47 -3.52 3.60
N GLY A 84 23.52 -2.70 3.56
CA GLY A 84 23.69 -1.67 2.53
C GLY A 84 23.69 -2.23 1.10
N LYS A 85 24.28 -3.42 0.87
CA LYS A 85 24.25 -4.08 -0.45
C LYS A 85 22.83 -4.49 -0.86
N VAL A 86 22.07 -5.08 0.07
CA VAL A 86 20.68 -5.48 -0.17
C VAL A 86 19.79 -4.26 -0.42
N VAL A 87 20.03 -3.18 0.34
CA VAL A 87 19.28 -1.92 0.24
C VAL A 87 19.40 -1.26 -1.14
N TYR A 88 20.51 -1.43 -1.86
CA TYR A 88 20.59 -0.94 -3.25
C TYR A 88 19.49 -1.50 -4.14
N PHE A 89 19.06 -2.74 -3.91
CA PHE A 89 17.91 -3.31 -4.62
C PHE A 89 16.59 -2.97 -3.93
N THR A 90 16.47 -3.23 -2.63
CA THR A 90 15.18 -3.10 -1.93
C THR A 90 14.69 -1.67 -1.79
N ALA A 91 15.57 -0.67 -1.81
CA ALA A 91 15.18 0.74 -1.82
C ALA A 91 14.92 1.28 -3.22
N THR A 92 15.56 0.77 -4.28
CA THR A 92 15.39 1.29 -5.65
C THR A 92 14.27 0.61 -6.41
N PHE A 93 14.07 -0.70 -6.20
CA PHE A 93 13.03 -1.47 -6.86
C PHE A 93 11.62 -0.90 -6.66
N PRO A 94 11.22 -0.44 -5.45
CA PRO A 94 9.93 0.22 -5.25
C PRO A 94 9.75 1.47 -6.12
N TYR A 95 10.80 2.27 -6.36
CA TYR A 95 10.69 3.44 -7.25
C TYR A 95 10.46 3.02 -8.71
N LEU A 96 11.14 1.96 -9.17
CA LEU A 96 10.91 1.44 -10.51
C LEU A 96 9.46 0.92 -10.65
N MET A 97 8.97 0.18 -9.65
CA MET A 97 7.58 -0.27 -9.62
C MET A 97 6.59 0.90 -9.55
N LEU A 98 6.91 1.93 -8.77
CA LEU A 98 6.10 3.14 -8.68
C LEU A 98 5.97 3.84 -10.03
N VAL A 99 7.07 3.99 -10.77
CA VAL A 99 7.07 4.58 -12.10
C VAL A 99 6.25 3.73 -13.08
N VAL A 100 6.40 2.40 -13.06
CA VAL A 100 5.61 1.50 -13.91
C VAL A 100 4.12 1.59 -13.57
N LEU A 101 3.76 1.57 -12.30
CA LEU A 101 2.38 1.71 -11.84
C LEU A 101 1.80 3.07 -12.17
N LEU A 102 2.58 4.14 -12.03
CA LEU A 102 2.16 5.49 -12.40
C LEU A 102 1.87 5.59 -13.89
N ILE A 103 2.82 5.19 -14.75
CA ILE A 103 2.64 5.19 -16.21
C ILE A 103 1.40 4.37 -16.59
N ARG A 104 1.24 3.18 -15.98
CA ARG A 104 0.08 2.33 -16.24
C ARG A 104 -1.21 3.00 -15.77
N GLY A 105 -1.23 3.55 -14.56
CA GLY A 105 -2.37 4.21 -13.96
C GLY A 105 -2.85 5.40 -14.78
N VAL A 106 -1.96 6.32 -15.15
CA VAL A 106 -2.31 7.50 -15.95
C VAL A 106 -2.70 7.18 -17.40
N SER A 107 -2.28 6.02 -17.92
CA SER A 107 -2.67 5.55 -19.26
C SER A 107 -4.09 4.96 -19.32
N LEU A 108 -4.74 4.73 -18.17
CA LEU A 108 -6.09 4.16 -18.11
C LEU A 108 -7.16 5.25 -18.28
N PRO A 109 -8.31 4.93 -18.90
CA PRO A 109 -9.44 5.84 -18.94
C PRO A 109 -9.97 6.09 -17.52
N GLY A 110 -10.43 7.30 -17.20
CA GLY A 110 -10.91 7.64 -15.85
C GLY A 110 -9.81 8.07 -14.86
N ALA A 111 -8.52 7.97 -15.24
CA ALA A 111 -7.42 8.36 -14.36
C ALA A 111 -7.44 9.85 -13.98
N ALA A 112 -7.88 10.72 -14.89
CA ALA A 112 -7.93 12.16 -14.65
C ALA A 112 -8.87 12.53 -13.49
N GLN A 113 -10.02 11.85 -13.38
CA GLN A 113 -11.00 12.06 -12.32
C GLN A 113 -10.45 11.62 -10.96
N GLY A 114 -9.75 10.48 -10.92
CA GLY A 114 -9.07 10.03 -9.70
C GLY A 114 -7.99 11.02 -9.23
N ILE A 115 -7.18 11.53 -10.17
CA ILE A 115 -6.16 12.56 -9.86
C ILE A 115 -6.81 13.88 -9.42
N LEU A 116 -7.92 14.28 -10.05
CA LEU A 116 -8.66 15.46 -9.64
C LEU A 116 -9.17 15.30 -8.21
N PHE A 117 -9.77 14.16 -7.88
CA PHE A 117 -10.22 13.86 -6.51
C PHE A 117 -9.07 13.91 -5.50
N TYR A 118 -7.89 13.40 -5.87
CA TYR A 118 -6.70 13.45 -5.00
C TYR A 118 -6.25 14.89 -4.69
N LEU A 119 -6.29 15.78 -5.68
CA LEU A 119 -5.73 17.13 -5.56
C LEU A 119 -6.76 18.20 -5.20
N TYR A 120 -8.06 17.90 -5.30
CA TYR A 120 -9.11 18.89 -5.10
C TYR A 120 -9.06 19.44 -3.67
N PRO A 121 -8.72 20.73 -3.48
CA PRO A 121 -8.47 21.25 -2.14
C PRO A 121 -9.79 21.66 -1.48
N ASP A 122 -10.08 21.10 -0.32
CA ASP A 122 -11.10 21.61 0.59
C ASP A 122 -10.45 22.46 1.68
N LEU A 123 -10.41 23.78 1.47
CA LEU A 123 -9.78 24.72 2.40
C LEU A 123 -10.50 24.81 3.76
N SER A 124 -11.78 24.41 3.83
CA SER A 124 -12.53 24.42 5.10
C SER A 124 -11.93 23.44 6.11
N ARG A 125 -11.33 22.34 5.63
CA ARG A 125 -10.68 21.31 6.43
C ARG A 125 -9.42 21.79 7.14
N LEU A 126 -8.78 22.87 6.67
CA LEU A 126 -7.60 23.43 7.35
C LEU A 126 -7.92 24.03 8.72
N GLY A 127 -9.18 24.40 8.97
CA GLY A 127 -9.66 24.86 10.27
C GLY A 127 -9.92 23.73 11.27
N ASP A 128 -9.92 22.47 10.83
CA ASP A 128 -10.12 21.29 11.69
C ASP A 128 -8.79 20.87 12.32
N PRO A 129 -8.65 20.92 13.67
CA PRO A 129 -7.44 20.47 14.35
C PRO A 129 -7.06 19.01 14.07
N GLN A 130 -8.04 18.15 13.75
CA GLN A 130 -7.79 16.74 13.43
C GLN A 130 -6.88 16.60 12.21
N VAL A 131 -7.05 17.44 11.19
CA VAL A 131 -6.22 17.40 9.96
C VAL A 131 -4.74 17.64 10.28
N TRP A 132 -4.45 18.51 11.24
CA TRP A 132 -3.07 18.78 11.69
C TRP A 132 -2.51 17.64 12.55
N MET A 133 -3.33 17.05 13.41
CA MET A 133 -2.93 15.87 14.20
C MET A 133 -2.63 14.68 13.29
N ASP A 134 -3.47 14.43 12.28
CA ASP A 134 -3.27 13.37 11.29
C ASP A 134 -2.00 13.63 10.46
N ALA A 135 -1.80 14.86 9.97
CA ALA A 135 -0.60 15.24 9.21
C ALA A 135 0.68 15.06 10.04
N GLY A 136 0.67 15.50 11.30
CA GLY A 136 1.79 15.33 12.23
C GLY A 136 2.09 13.85 12.49
N THR A 137 1.04 13.06 12.74
CA THR A 137 1.13 11.61 12.97
C THR A 137 1.66 10.88 11.73
N GLN A 138 1.19 11.26 10.54
CA GLN A 138 1.65 10.70 9.27
C GLN A 138 3.15 10.91 9.08
N ILE A 139 3.64 12.14 9.27
CA ILE A 139 5.08 12.44 9.13
C ILE A 139 5.91 11.75 10.21
N PHE A 140 5.44 11.75 11.46
CA PHE A 140 6.13 11.10 12.57
C PHE A 140 6.37 9.60 12.31
N PHE A 141 5.32 8.89 11.87
CA PHE A 141 5.42 7.47 11.54
C PHE A 141 6.14 7.22 10.20
N SER A 142 6.01 8.11 9.21
CA SER A 142 6.69 7.99 7.91
C SER A 142 8.21 7.98 8.05
N TYR A 143 8.77 8.79 8.96
CA TYR A 143 10.21 8.80 9.25
C TYR A 143 10.64 7.87 10.37
N ALA A 144 9.69 7.20 11.06
CA ALA A 144 9.98 6.36 12.22
C ALA A 144 10.80 7.11 13.29
N ILE A 145 10.45 8.38 13.57
CA ILE A 145 11.19 9.24 14.49
C ILE A 145 11.18 8.64 15.89
N CYS A 146 12.28 8.78 16.64
CA CYS A 146 12.44 8.27 18.00
C CYS A 146 12.44 6.74 18.17
N LEU A 147 12.37 5.94 17.10
CA LEU A 147 12.46 4.47 17.17
C LEU A 147 13.91 3.94 17.22
N GLY A 148 14.91 4.83 17.19
CA GLY A 148 16.33 4.48 17.28
C GLY A 148 16.97 4.02 15.97
N CYS A 149 16.20 3.72 14.93
CA CYS A 149 16.73 3.28 13.63
C CYS A 149 17.66 4.33 12.99
N LEU A 150 17.23 5.59 12.91
CA LEU A 150 18.04 6.68 12.34
C LEU A 150 19.30 6.94 13.18
N THR A 151 19.19 6.89 14.51
CA THR A 151 20.33 7.02 15.43
C THR A 151 21.35 5.90 15.21
N ALA A 152 20.89 4.66 15.08
CA ALA A 152 21.74 3.51 14.79
C ALA A 152 22.41 3.62 13.41
N LEU A 153 21.70 4.08 12.38
CA LEU A 153 22.30 4.30 11.05
C LEU A 153 23.34 5.43 11.09
N GLY A 154 23.05 6.51 11.81
CA GLY A 154 23.97 7.64 12.00
C GLY A 154 25.27 7.25 12.70
N SER A 155 25.25 6.30 13.64
CA SER A 155 26.45 5.85 14.35
C SER A 155 27.47 5.13 13.48
N TYR A 156 27.06 4.61 12.31
CA TYR A 156 27.95 4.02 11.31
C TYR A 156 28.42 5.02 10.24
N ASN A 157 28.03 6.29 10.33
CA ASN A 157 28.41 7.31 9.34
C ASN A 157 29.81 7.91 9.63
N LYS A 158 30.40 8.57 8.63
CA LYS A 158 31.67 9.28 8.80
C LYS A 158 31.47 10.50 9.71
N TYR A 159 32.46 10.75 10.59
CA TYR A 159 32.39 11.85 11.56
C TYR A 159 32.19 13.24 10.94
N HIS A 160 32.87 13.52 9.82
CA HIS A 160 32.76 14.80 9.10
C HIS A 160 31.74 14.77 7.95
N ASN A 161 30.79 13.83 7.95
CA ASN A 161 29.74 13.81 6.95
C ASN A 161 28.73 14.95 7.17
N ASN A 162 28.29 15.60 6.09
CA ASN A 162 27.28 16.65 6.18
C ASN A 162 25.88 16.03 6.36
N CYS A 163 25.54 15.68 7.60
CA CYS A 163 24.25 15.08 7.94
C CYS A 163 23.06 16.02 7.70
N TYR A 164 23.26 17.34 7.71
CA TYR A 164 22.20 18.31 7.43
C TYR A 164 21.71 18.18 5.99
N ARG A 165 22.65 18.08 5.04
CA ARG A 165 22.32 17.85 3.62
C ARG A 165 21.57 16.54 3.43
N ASP A 166 22.01 15.47 4.08
CA ASP A 166 21.36 14.16 3.98
C ASP A 166 19.96 14.18 4.56
N CYS A 167 19.75 14.89 5.69
CA CYS A 167 18.46 15.08 6.31
C CYS A 167 17.49 15.84 5.39
N VAL A 168 17.93 16.96 4.81
CA VAL A 168 17.10 17.73 3.86
C VAL A 168 16.75 16.88 2.64
N ALA A 169 17.70 16.14 2.08
CA ALA A 169 17.45 15.25 0.95
C ALA A 169 16.45 14.14 1.30
N LEU A 170 16.59 13.53 2.48
CA LEU A 170 15.68 12.51 2.98
C LEU A 170 14.26 13.06 3.18
N CYS A 171 14.14 14.30 3.64
CA CYS A 171 12.84 14.96 3.78
C CYS A 171 12.11 15.12 2.43
N PHE A 172 12.81 15.67 1.43
CA PHE A 172 12.23 15.83 0.10
C PHE A 172 11.95 14.49 -0.59
N LEU A 173 12.83 13.50 -0.43
CA LEU A 173 12.64 12.17 -1.02
C LEU A 173 11.43 11.47 -0.42
N ASN A 174 11.27 11.46 0.91
CA ASN A 174 10.13 10.81 1.55
C ASN A 174 8.81 11.49 1.14
N SER A 175 8.68 12.80 1.34
CA SER A 175 7.45 13.53 0.99
C SER A 175 7.15 13.49 -0.52
N GLY A 176 8.18 13.64 -1.36
CA GLY A 176 8.03 13.54 -2.81
C GLY A 176 7.58 12.15 -3.26
N THR A 177 8.13 11.09 -2.66
CA THR A 177 7.72 9.71 -2.96
C THR A 177 6.27 9.46 -2.54
N SER A 178 5.86 9.90 -1.35
CA SER A 178 4.47 9.80 -0.89
C SER A 178 3.50 10.54 -1.81
N PHE A 179 3.88 11.73 -2.28
CA PHE A 179 3.10 12.52 -3.22
C PHE A 179 2.93 11.80 -4.57
N VAL A 180 4.03 11.32 -5.16
CA VAL A 180 4.00 10.56 -6.42
C VAL A 180 3.22 9.25 -6.28
N ALA A 181 3.33 8.57 -5.13
CA ALA A 181 2.54 7.39 -4.84
C ALA A 181 1.03 7.68 -4.77
N GLY A 182 0.64 8.85 -4.27
CA GLY A 182 -0.73 9.36 -4.38
C GLY A 182 -1.24 9.34 -5.82
N PHE A 183 -0.50 9.92 -6.77
CA PHE A 183 -0.89 9.88 -8.19
C PHE A 183 -1.03 8.45 -8.73
N ALA A 184 -0.09 7.55 -8.40
CA ALA A 184 -0.14 6.17 -8.87
C ALA A 184 -1.38 5.42 -8.35
N ILE A 185 -1.73 5.59 -7.08
CA ILE A 185 -2.91 4.96 -6.48
C ILE A 185 -4.20 5.58 -7.01
N PHE A 186 -4.33 6.91 -6.96
CA PHE A 186 -5.56 7.59 -7.33
C PHE A 186 -5.86 7.53 -8.84
N SER A 187 -4.85 7.44 -9.70
CA SER A 187 -5.08 7.20 -11.13
C SER A 187 -5.71 5.83 -11.41
N ILE A 188 -5.29 4.78 -10.68
CA ILE A 188 -5.90 3.45 -10.78
C ILE A 188 -7.30 3.42 -10.15
N LEU A 189 -7.49 4.08 -9.00
CA LEU A 189 -8.82 4.21 -8.38
C LEU A 189 -9.81 4.94 -9.28
N GLY A 190 -9.38 5.97 -10.01
CA GLY A 190 -10.23 6.67 -10.98
C GLY A 190 -10.72 5.75 -12.11
N PHE A 191 -9.86 4.88 -12.63
CA PHE A 191 -10.28 3.84 -13.58
C PHE A 191 -11.28 2.86 -12.95
N MET A 192 -11.05 2.44 -11.70
CA MET A 192 -11.96 1.52 -11.00
C MET A 192 -13.35 2.13 -10.75
N ALA A 193 -13.40 3.38 -10.29
CA ALA A 193 -14.65 4.10 -10.06
C ALA A 193 -15.43 4.32 -11.38
N GLY A 194 -14.72 4.59 -12.48
CA GLY A 194 -15.33 4.69 -13.81
C GLY A 194 -15.94 3.36 -14.29
N GLU A 195 -15.29 2.22 -14.02
CA GLU A 195 -15.83 0.89 -14.34
C GLU A 195 -16.99 0.48 -13.40
N GLN A 196 -17.08 1.07 -12.21
CA GLN A 196 -18.18 0.89 -11.26
C GLN A 196 -19.38 1.81 -11.52
N GLY A 197 -19.25 2.77 -12.45
CA GLY A 197 -20.30 3.75 -12.75
C GLY A 197 -20.45 4.82 -11.67
N GLU A 198 -19.40 5.05 -10.86
CA GLU A 198 -19.36 6.07 -9.80
C GLU A 198 -18.82 7.42 -10.27
N ILE A 199 -18.55 7.56 -11.59
CA ILE A 199 -18.05 8.77 -12.25
C ILE A 199 -19.01 9.22 -13.35
#